data_AF-A0A9J6F1P3-F1
#
_entry.id   AF-A0A9J6F1P3-F1
#
_cell.length_a   1.000
_cell.length_b   1.000
_cell.length_c   1.000
_cell.angle_alpha   90.00
_cell.angle_beta   90.00
_cell.angle_gamma   90.00
#
_symmetry.space_group_name_H-M   'P 1'
#
loop_
_entity.id
_entity.type
_entity.pdbx_description
1 polymer ?
#
loop_
_entity_poly.entity_id
_entity_poly.type
_entity_poly.pdbx_seq_one_letter_code
_entity_poly.pdbx_strand_id
1 'polypeptide(L)'
;MAKAISSPLLICGDFNAPHTQWGYGADLPKGKRLAKLMDGLGLVLLNEPASHTRIGQGACHDTSPDPYIWSDAGAITWSNTFEDLVSDHRVLCVTMGEDEAKMGGCQKARVVDWDKFRKHREREKQEGPNEDIGELCRELLADVGKATKEIEWLDRRKEPEGGDRLCGSIDDSVLEPSRVDSRLAHLVAAKKSMQ
;
A
#
# COMPACT_ATOMS: atom_id res chain seq x y z
N MET A 1 -9.92 22.21 9.90
CA MET A 1 -8.53 21.79 9.60
C MET A 1 -8.54 20.40 9.00
N ALA A 2 -7.48 19.96 8.32
CA ALA A 2 -7.32 18.53 8.00
C ALA A 2 -7.36 17.74 9.32
N LYS A 3 -8.20 16.71 9.40
CA LYS A 3 -8.34 15.89 10.61
C LYS A 3 -6.99 15.24 10.87
N ALA A 4 -6.42 15.48 12.06
CA ALA A 4 -5.21 14.80 12.50
C ALA A 4 -5.44 13.30 12.33
N ILE A 5 -4.55 12.67 11.57
CA ILE A 5 -4.70 11.28 11.14
C ILE A 5 -4.55 10.43 12.40
N SER A 6 -5.67 9.92 12.92
CA SER A 6 -5.78 9.42 14.31
C SER A 6 -5.11 8.07 14.55
N SER A 7 -4.40 7.54 13.54
CA SER A 7 -3.63 6.30 13.57
C SER A 7 -2.57 6.39 12.48
N PRO A 8 -1.31 6.04 12.73
CA PRO A 8 -0.22 6.18 11.75
C PRO A 8 -0.57 5.54 10.40
N LEU A 9 -0.40 6.29 9.31
CA LEU A 9 -0.79 5.86 7.97
C LEU A 9 0.43 5.75 7.05
N LEU A 10 0.79 4.51 6.68
CA LEU A 10 1.71 4.23 5.58
C LEU A 10 0.93 3.80 4.33
N ILE A 11 1.20 4.46 3.21
CA ILE A 11 0.71 4.11 1.88
C ILE A 11 1.93 3.84 1.01
N CYS A 12 2.03 2.65 0.43
CA CYS A 12 3.13 2.24 -0.43
C CYS A 12 2.69 1.24 -1.50
N GLY A 13 3.41 1.20 -2.61
CA GLY A 13 3.20 0.25 -3.72
C GLY A 13 3.36 0.93 -5.09
N ASP A 14 3.14 0.20 -6.17
CA ASP A 14 3.24 0.74 -7.54
C ASP A 14 2.03 1.64 -7.88
N PHE A 15 2.27 2.94 -7.92
CA PHE A 15 1.28 3.91 -8.40
C PHE A 15 1.37 4.15 -9.91
N ASN A 16 2.52 3.89 -10.53
CA ASN A 16 2.82 4.18 -11.93
C ASN A 16 2.38 5.62 -12.30
N ALA A 17 2.77 6.58 -11.45
CA ALA A 17 2.35 7.97 -11.48
C ALA A 17 3.58 8.89 -11.58
N PRO A 18 4.02 9.29 -12.77
CA PRO A 18 5.26 10.05 -12.90
C PRO A 18 5.20 11.46 -12.30
N HIS A 19 6.11 11.74 -11.36
CA HIS A 19 6.33 13.05 -10.74
C HIS A 19 7.79 13.21 -10.30
N THR A 20 8.30 14.43 -10.42
CA THR A 20 9.68 14.82 -10.05
C THR A 20 9.95 14.67 -8.56
N GLN A 21 8.95 14.91 -7.70
CA GLN A 21 9.07 14.76 -6.24
C GLN A 21 9.56 13.39 -5.78
N TRP A 22 9.33 12.30 -6.54
CA TRP A 22 9.81 10.96 -6.20
C TRP A 22 10.84 10.40 -7.22
N GLY A 23 11.36 11.21 -8.14
CA GLY A 23 12.49 10.83 -8.99
C GLY A 23 12.18 10.55 -10.47
N TYR A 24 11.01 10.93 -11.00
CA TYR A 24 10.83 10.95 -12.45
C TYR A 24 11.38 12.23 -13.08
N GLY A 25 11.86 12.17 -14.33
CA GLY A 25 12.31 13.36 -15.06
C GLY A 25 11.20 14.35 -15.47
N ALA A 26 9.92 14.02 -15.30
CA ALA A 26 8.80 14.89 -15.66
C ALA A 26 7.52 14.59 -14.87
N ASP A 27 6.70 15.62 -14.65
CA ASP A 27 5.42 15.54 -13.96
C ASP A 27 4.26 15.25 -14.95
N LEU A 28 3.71 14.05 -14.90
CA LEU A 28 2.53 13.68 -15.69
C LEU A 28 1.22 13.94 -14.91
N PRO A 29 0.06 14.05 -15.59
CA PRO A 29 -1.21 14.39 -14.94
C PRO A 29 -1.62 13.47 -13.78
N LYS A 30 -1.18 12.21 -13.77
CA LYS A 30 -1.42 11.29 -12.65
C LYS A 30 -0.57 11.65 -11.42
N GLY A 31 0.73 11.89 -11.60
CA GLY A 31 1.63 12.34 -10.54
C GLY A 31 1.21 13.68 -9.95
N LYS A 32 0.89 14.67 -10.80
CA LYS A 32 0.39 15.99 -10.36
C LYS A 32 -0.87 15.91 -9.49
N ARG A 33 -1.79 14.97 -9.79
CA ARG A 33 -2.99 14.73 -8.96
C ARG A 33 -2.64 14.06 -7.63
N LEU A 34 -1.70 13.12 -7.62
CA LEU A 34 -1.24 12.44 -6.41
C LEU A 34 -0.51 13.43 -5.48
N ALA A 35 0.45 14.20 -6.00
CA ALA A 35 1.16 15.24 -5.28
C ALA A 35 0.20 16.26 -4.64
N LYS A 36 -0.72 16.84 -5.43
CA LYS A 36 -1.73 17.77 -4.91
C LYS A 36 -2.63 17.15 -3.82
N LEU A 37 -2.90 15.84 -3.90
CA LEU A 37 -3.68 15.13 -2.88
C LEU A 37 -2.85 14.90 -1.60
N MET A 38 -1.56 14.59 -1.72
CA MET A 38 -0.63 14.49 -0.59
C MET A 38 -0.52 15.82 0.14
N ASP A 39 -0.23 16.91 -0.59
CA ASP A 39 -0.16 18.27 -0.05
C ASP A 39 -1.46 18.66 0.67
N GLY A 40 -2.61 18.41 0.03
CA GLY A 40 -3.93 18.74 0.57
C GLY A 40 -4.39 17.88 1.76
N LEU A 41 -3.71 16.76 2.02
CA LEU A 41 -3.95 15.87 3.17
C LEU A 41 -2.84 15.96 4.23
N GLY A 42 -1.78 16.73 4.01
CA GLY A 42 -0.62 16.82 4.92
C GLY A 42 0.20 15.53 4.98
N LEU A 43 0.27 14.78 3.87
CA LEU A 43 1.05 13.55 3.78
C LEU A 43 2.50 13.85 3.39
N VAL A 44 3.45 13.13 3.97
CA VAL A 44 4.89 13.27 3.72
C VAL A 44 5.36 12.16 2.77
N LEU A 45 6.18 12.50 1.78
CA LEU A 45 6.88 11.52 0.95
C LEU A 45 8.16 11.03 1.65
N LEU A 46 8.41 9.72 1.67
CA LEU A 46 9.61 9.12 2.26
C LEU A 46 10.73 8.83 1.26
N ASN A 47 10.41 8.74 -0.04
CA ASN A 47 11.39 8.40 -1.08
C ASN A 47 12.49 9.45 -1.19
N GLU A 48 13.74 8.98 -1.30
CA GLU A 48 14.85 9.78 -1.83
C GLU A 48 14.72 9.85 -3.36
N PRO A 49 14.51 11.04 -3.98
CA PRO A 49 14.27 11.16 -5.42
C PRO A 49 15.44 10.66 -6.30
N ALA A 50 16.68 10.70 -5.79
CA ALA A 50 17.83 10.15 -6.50
C ALA A 50 17.90 8.60 -6.49
N SER A 51 17.10 7.92 -5.66
CA SER A 51 17.17 6.47 -5.43
C SER A 51 16.03 5.73 -6.14
N HIS A 52 16.07 5.70 -7.48
CA HIS A 52 15.06 5.08 -8.34
C HIS A 52 14.58 3.70 -7.84
N THR A 53 13.27 3.47 -7.85
CA THR A 53 12.67 2.22 -7.33
C THR A 53 12.54 1.12 -8.37
N ARG A 54 12.68 1.44 -9.66
CA ARG A 54 12.64 0.50 -10.78
C ARG A 54 13.77 0.76 -11.79
N ILE A 55 14.49 -0.29 -12.14
CA ILE A 55 15.61 -0.30 -13.08
C ILE A 55 15.09 -0.30 -14.52
N GLY A 56 15.61 0.60 -15.34
CA GLY A 56 15.30 0.66 -16.77
C GLY A 56 15.98 -0.46 -17.55
N GLN A 57 15.23 -1.16 -18.40
CA GLN A 57 15.79 -2.16 -19.32
C GLN A 57 15.95 -1.61 -20.74
N GLY A 58 17.11 -1.88 -21.35
CA GLY A 58 17.43 -1.50 -22.73
C GLY A 58 17.45 0.02 -22.94
N ALA A 59 16.47 0.54 -23.69
CA ALA A 59 16.32 1.97 -23.96
C ALA A 59 15.43 2.71 -22.93
N CYS A 60 14.89 2.01 -21.93
CA CYS A 60 14.13 2.64 -20.85
C CYS A 60 15.07 3.19 -19.78
N HIS A 61 14.79 4.39 -19.29
CA HIS A 61 15.48 4.95 -18.13
C HIS A 61 14.98 4.32 -16.82
N ASP A 62 15.80 4.42 -15.77
CA ASP A 62 15.37 4.18 -14.39
C ASP A 62 14.19 5.08 -14.01
N THR A 63 13.32 4.58 -13.13
CA THR A 63 12.06 5.23 -12.75
C THR A 63 11.70 4.96 -11.30
N SER A 64 10.77 5.73 -10.74
CA SER A 64 10.33 5.58 -9.34
C SER A 64 8.82 5.39 -9.20
N PRO A 65 8.22 4.31 -9.77
CA PRO A 65 6.78 4.09 -9.71
C PRO A 65 6.22 3.85 -8.30
N ASP A 66 7.08 3.64 -7.30
CA ASP A 66 6.72 3.19 -5.95
C ASP A 66 6.88 4.28 -4.87
N PRO A 67 5.98 5.29 -4.80
CA PRO A 67 5.99 6.27 -3.71
C PRO A 67 5.56 5.64 -2.39
N TYR A 68 6.30 5.99 -1.34
CA TYR A 68 6.04 5.69 0.06
C TYR A 68 5.61 6.98 0.73
N ILE A 69 4.37 7.00 1.19
CA ILE A 69 3.66 8.18 1.66
C ILE A 69 3.22 7.92 3.11
N TRP A 70 3.57 8.84 4.00
CA TRP A 70 3.40 8.71 5.44
C TRP A 70 2.53 9.80 6.03
N SER A 71 1.79 9.47 7.08
CA SER A 71 1.25 10.46 8.01
C SER A 71 1.25 9.94 9.44
N ASP A 72 2.24 10.41 10.19
CA ASP A 72 2.32 10.44 11.66
C ASP A 72 3.49 11.35 12.07
N ALA A 73 3.58 11.68 13.36
CA ALA A 73 4.75 12.31 13.97
C ALA A 73 5.79 11.29 14.51
N GLY A 74 5.52 9.99 14.45
CA GLY A 74 6.41 8.93 14.89
C GLY A 74 7.69 8.79 14.06
N ALA A 75 8.70 8.13 14.65
CA ALA A 75 9.96 7.86 13.96
C ALA A 75 9.75 6.85 12.82
N ILE A 76 10.18 7.21 11.62
CA ILE A 76 10.14 6.33 10.44
C ILE A 76 11.43 6.50 9.66
N THR A 77 11.98 5.39 9.17
CA THR A 77 13.12 5.38 8.25
C THR A 77 12.73 4.60 7.00
N TRP A 78 13.09 5.14 5.83
CA TRP A 78 12.92 4.49 4.54
C TRP A 78 14.30 4.32 3.90
N SER A 79 14.53 3.20 3.22
CA SER A 79 15.72 3.00 2.39
C SER A 79 15.41 2.15 1.16
N ASN A 80 16.09 2.47 0.06
CA ASN A 80 16.21 1.56 -1.07
C ASN A 80 17.31 0.55 -0.75
N THR A 81 17.03 -0.75 -0.80
CA THR A 81 18.04 -1.78 -0.51
C THR A 81 19.01 -1.98 -1.67
N PHE A 82 18.62 -1.52 -2.87
CA PHE A 82 19.28 -1.80 -4.15
C PHE A 82 19.32 -3.27 -4.56
N GLU A 83 18.67 -4.17 -3.82
CA GLU A 83 18.41 -5.56 -4.25
C GLU A 83 17.20 -5.59 -5.19
N ASP A 84 17.26 -6.33 -6.29
CA ASP A 84 16.16 -6.47 -7.27
C ASP A 84 15.51 -7.87 -7.26
N LEU A 85 16.19 -8.88 -6.72
CA LEU A 85 15.76 -10.29 -6.73
C LEU A 85 15.32 -10.79 -8.13
N VAL A 86 15.99 -10.30 -9.19
CA VAL A 86 15.66 -10.58 -10.61
C VAL A 86 14.31 -9.97 -11.07
N SER A 87 13.76 -9.02 -10.31
CA SER A 87 12.70 -8.11 -10.78
C SER A 87 13.30 -6.91 -11.53
N ASP A 88 12.48 -6.11 -12.22
CA ASP A 88 12.84 -4.75 -12.60
C ASP A 88 12.61 -3.74 -11.47
N HIS A 89 11.82 -4.08 -10.44
CA HIS A 89 11.67 -3.27 -9.22
C HIS A 89 12.70 -3.64 -8.15
N ARG A 90 13.11 -2.65 -7.35
CA ARG A 90 13.99 -2.83 -6.19
C ARG A 90 13.18 -3.12 -4.93
N VAL A 91 13.75 -3.93 -4.03
CA VAL A 91 13.25 -4.13 -2.67
C VAL A 91 13.47 -2.84 -1.87
N LEU A 92 12.41 -2.38 -1.22
CA LEU A 92 12.41 -1.15 -0.42
C LEU A 92 12.14 -1.53 1.04
N CYS A 93 12.89 -0.94 1.95
CA CYS A 93 12.78 -1.19 3.38
C CYS A 93 12.17 0.04 4.06
N VAL A 94 11.20 -0.21 4.95
CA VAL A 94 10.71 0.78 5.90
C VAL A 94 10.81 0.18 7.29
N THR A 95 11.44 0.91 8.21
CA THR A 95 11.39 0.63 9.64
C THR A 95 10.59 1.73 10.31
N MET A 96 9.55 1.36 11.05
CA MET A 96 8.77 2.26 11.87
C MET A 96 9.21 2.06 13.32
N GLY A 97 9.46 3.15 14.03
CA GLY A 97 9.76 3.11 15.45
C GLY A 97 8.50 2.78 16.23
N GLU A 98 8.46 1.61 16.84
CA GLU A 98 7.40 1.25 17.77
C GLU A 98 7.64 1.95 19.12
N ASP A 99 6.68 2.74 19.59
CA ASP A 99 6.51 2.91 21.03
C ASP A 99 6.10 1.54 21.57
N GLU A 100 6.96 0.88 22.35
CA GLU A 100 6.68 -0.44 22.96
C GLU A 100 5.37 -0.46 23.77
N ALA A 101 4.87 0.72 24.17
CA ALA A 101 3.60 0.93 24.87
C ALA A 101 2.35 0.73 23.99
N LYS A 102 2.43 0.83 22.66
CA LYS A 102 1.24 0.95 21.76
C LYS A 102 0.79 -0.34 21.08
N MET A 103 1.63 -1.36 21.00
CA MET A 103 1.17 -2.70 20.62
C MET A 103 0.04 -3.08 21.61
N GLY A 104 -1.23 -3.32 21.25
CA GLY A 104 -1.90 -3.53 19.96
C GLY A 104 -3.17 -4.37 20.19
N GLY A 105 -3.28 -5.58 19.61
CA GLY A 105 -4.27 -6.59 20.01
C GLY A 105 -4.22 -7.87 19.14
N CYS A 106 -4.59 -9.02 19.71
CA CYS A 106 -4.63 -10.27 18.94
C CYS A 106 -5.66 -10.17 17.80
N GLN A 107 -5.20 -10.09 16.56
CA GLN A 107 -6.04 -10.05 15.38
C GLN A 107 -5.97 -11.38 14.63
N LYS A 108 -7.11 -11.83 14.10
CA LYS A 108 -7.17 -12.99 13.22
C LYS A 108 -6.76 -12.58 11.81
N ALA A 109 -5.53 -12.91 11.43
CA ALA A 109 -5.03 -12.68 10.07
C ALA A 109 -5.37 -13.90 9.19
N ARG A 110 -5.90 -13.66 7.99
CA ARG A 110 -6.05 -14.70 6.96
C ARG A 110 -4.77 -14.77 6.14
N VAL A 111 -4.04 -15.88 6.23
CA VAL A 111 -2.78 -16.10 5.51
C VAL A 111 -2.91 -17.29 4.57
N VAL A 112 -2.54 -17.10 3.31
CA VAL A 112 -2.47 -18.15 2.30
C VAL A 112 -1.18 -18.94 2.49
N ASP A 113 -1.30 -20.26 2.68
CA ASP A 113 -0.16 -21.17 2.71
C ASP A 113 0.23 -21.52 1.27
N TRP A 114 1.16 -20.76 0.69
CA TRP A 114 1.54 -20.89 -0.72
C TRP A 114 2.18 -22.24 -1.09
N ASP A 115 2.83 -22.91 -0.13
CA ASP A 115 3.34 -24.28 -0.34
C ASP A 115 2.19 -25.29 -0.41
N LYS A 116 1.19 -25.16 0.47
CA LYS A 116 -0.04 -25.97 0.41
C LYS A 116 -0.82 -25.71 -0.88
N PHE A 117 -0.96 -24.45 -1.31
CA PHE A 117 -1.57 -24.09 -2.59
C PHE A 117 -0.86 -24.75 -3.78
N ARG A 118 0.48 -24.64 -3.86
CA ARG A 118 1.27 -25.27 -4.92
C ARG A 118 1.09 -26.79 -4.94
N LYS A 119 1.13 -27.46 -3.78
CA LYS A 119 0.89 -28.91 -3.67
C LYS A 119 -0.52 -29.34 -4.11
N HIS A 120 -1.54 -28.52 -3.90
CA HIS A 120 -2.89 -28.80 -4.44
C HIS A 120 -2.89 -28.76 -5.97
N ARG A 121 -2.39 -27.68 -6.58
CA ARG A 121 -2.34 -27.53 -8.05
C ARG A 121 -1.42 -28.53 -8.74
N GLU A 122 -0.32 -28.95 -8.12
CA GLU A 122 0.56 -30.00 -8.65
C GLU A 122 -0.13 -31.37 -8.71
N ARG A 123 -1.05 -31.66 -7.79
CA ARG A 123 -1.84 -32.90 -7.81
C ARG A 123 -2.96 -32.86 -8.85
N GLU A 124 -3.58 -31.69 -9.04
CA GLU A 124 -4.71 -31.50 -9.97
C GLU A 124 -4.27 -31.33 -11.43
N LYS A 125 -2.99 -31.00 -11.70
CA LYS A 125 -2.34 -30.98 -13.04
C LYS A 125 -2.37 -32.31 -13.82
N GLN A 126 -2.91 -33.39 -13.26
CA GLN A 126 -3.13 -34.66 -13.97
C GLN A 126 -4.39 -34.64 -14.84
N GLU A 127 -5.30 -33.71 -14.61
CA GLU A 127 -6.45 -33.44 -15.48
C GLU A 127 -6.07 -32.28 -16.44
N GLY A 128 -6.64 -32.31 -17.66
CA GLY A 128 -6.17 -31.50 -18.79
C GLY A 128 -6.36 -29.98 -18.65
N PRO A 129 -5.89 -29.18 -19.63
CA PRO A 129 -6.07 -27.74 -19.58
C PRO A 129 -7.56 -27.35 -19.68
N ASN A 130 -8.06 -26.57 -18.72
CA ASN A 130 -9.40 -26.00 -18.79
C ASN A 130 -9.53 -25.05 -19.99
N GLU A 131 -10.56 -25.27 -20.80
CA GLU A 131 -10.86 -24.43 -21.97
C GLU A 131 -11.61 -23.13 -21.58
N ASP A 132 -12.23 -23.06 -20.39
CA ASP A 132 -12.85 -21.83 -19.84
C ASP A 132 -11.95 -21.14 -18.79
N ILE A 133 -11.60 -19.89 -19.08
CA ILE A 133 -10.89 -18.98 -18.15
C ILE A 133 -11.75 -18.69 -16.92
N GLY A 134 -13.07 -18.58 -17.07
CA GLY A 134 -14.00 -18.36 -15.96
C GLY A 134 -13.97 -19.51 -14.94
N GLU A 135 -13.94 -20.75 -15.42
CA GLU A 135 -13.80 -21.97 -14.62
C GLU A 135 -12.46 -22.02 -13.91
N LEU A 136 -11.36 -21.80 -14.65
CA LEU A 136 -10.02 -21.69 -14.07
C LEU A 136 -9.95 -20.62 -12.97
N CYS A 137 -10.57 -19.45 -13.14
CA CYS A 137 -10.64 -18.43 -12.10
C CYS A 137 -11.43 -18.89 -10.86
N ARG A 138 -12.54 -19.63 -11.03
CA ARG A 138 -13.32 -20.19 -9.91
C ARG A 138 -12.51 -21.23 -9.13
N GLU A 139 -11.80 -22.12 -9.82
CA GLU A 139 -10.89 -23.09 -9.20
C GLU A 139 -9.78 -22.41 -8.40
N LEU A 140 -9.06 -21.47 -9.02
CA LEU A 140 -7.94 -20.78 -8.36
C LEU A 140 -8.38 -20.07 -7.08
N LEU A 141 -9.57 -19.44 -7.08
CA LEU A 141 -10.16 -18.84 -5.89
C LEU A 141 -10.54 -19.89 -4.83
N ALA A 142 -11.07 -21.04 -5.25
CA ALA A 142 -11.36 -22.16 -4.35
C ALA A 142 -10.08 -22.74 -3.72
N ASP A 143 -9.00 -22.88 -4.50
CA ASP A 143 -7.70 -23.40 -4.05
C ASP A 143 -6.98 -22.45 -3.11
N VAL A 144 -7.01 -21.14 -3.39
CA VAL A 144 -6.60 -20.11 -2.44
C VAL A 144 -7.42 -20.23 -1.14
N GLY A 145 -8.73 -20.48 -1.24
CA GLY A 145 -9.59 -20.81 -0.10
C GLY A 145 -9.11 -22.04 0.69
N LYS A 146 -8.89 -23.18 0.04
CA LYS A 146 -8.36 -24.43 0.64
C LYS A 146 -6.99 -24.22 1.32
N ALA A 147 -6.17 -23.33 0.78
CA ALA A 147 -4.83 -23.00 1.29
C ALA A 147 -4.80 -21.88 2.34
N THR A 148 -5.88 -21.11 2.49
CA THR A 148 -5.97 -20.05 3.50
C THR A 148 -6.22 -20.63 4.89
N LYS A 149 -5.49 -20.15 5.88
CA LYS A 149 -5.72 -20.40 7.31
C LYS A 149 -5.93 -19.08 8.05
N GLU A 150 -6.77 -19.08 9.07
CA GLU A 150 -6.72 -18.03 10.10
C GLU A 150 -5.53 -18.33 11.02
N ILE A 151 -4.70 -17.31 11.27
CA ILE A 151 -3.70 -17.34 12.34
C ILE A 151 -4.00 -16.23 13.34
N GLU A 152 -3.79 -16.51 14.62
CA GLU A 152 -3.82 -15.50 15.66
C GLU A 152 -2.50 -14.72 15.61
N TRP A 153 -2.57 -13.48 15.13
CA TRP A 153 -1.43 -12.58 15.09
C TRP A 153 -1.36 -11.82 16.42
N LEU A 154 -0.36 -12.14 17.22
CA LEU A 154 -0.10 -11.51 18.52
C LEU A 154 0.51 -10.11 18.33
N ASP A 155 -0.36 -9.13 18.18
CA ASP A 155 -0.08 -7.76 18.57
C ASP A 155 -0.67 -7.52 20.01
N ARG A 156 -0.12 -6.60 20.82
CA ARG A 156 -0.18 -6.67 22.31
C ARG A 156 -1.50 -6.18 22.96
N ARG A 157 -1.67 -4.97 23.55
CA ARG A 157 -2.99 -4.45 24.02
C ARG A 157 -3.17 -2.90 24.03
N LYS A 158 -4.29 -2.42 23.44
CA LYS A 158 -5.02 -1.13 23.56
C LYS A 158 -4.68 -0.14 24.70
N GLU A 159 -4.74 1.15 24.39
CA GLU A 159 -4.88 2.28 25.34
C GLU A 159 -6.35 2.64 25.71
N PRO A 160 -6.59 3.34 26.84
CA PRO A 160 -7.92 3.68 27.34
C PRO A 160 -8.52 5.00 26.79
N GLU A 161 -9.82 5.19 27.00
CA GLU A 161 -10.58 6.36 26.52
C GLU A 161 -10.31 7.63 27.35
N GLY A 162 -9.91 8.73 26.70
CA GLY A 162 -9.89 10.06 27.32
C GLY A 162 -8.96 11.08 26.64
N GLY A 163 -9.51 11.95 25.79
CA GLY A 163 -8.77 13.05 25.14
C GLY A 163 -9.70 14.04 24.47
N ASP A 164 -9.72 15.28 24.96
CA ASP A 164 -10.78 16.27 24.68
C ASP A 164 -10.67 16.94 23.30
N ARG A 165 -11.79 17.46 22.76
CA ARG A 165 -11.86 18.05 21.41
C ARG A 165 -12.02 19.57 21.45
N LEU A 166 -11.27 20.28 20.61
CA LEU A 166 -11.59 21.65 20.19
C LEU A 166 -11.55 21.77 18.66
N CYS A 167 -12.53 22.49 18.10
CA CYS A 167 -12.95 22.38 16.70
C CYS A 167 -12.78 23.70 15.92
N GLY A 168 -12.36 23.60 14.64
CA GLY A 168 -12.38 24.68 13.66
C GLY A 168 -12.67 24.16 12.24
N SER A 169 -13.81 24.57 11.67
CA SER A 169 -14.40 24.09 10.42
C SER A 169 -13.60 24.45 9.15
N ILE A 170 -13.62 23.58 8.14
CA ILE A 170 -13.19 23.86 6.75
C ILE A 170 -14.19 23.21 5.76
N ASP A 171 -14.34 23.86 4.60
CA ASP A 171 -15.29 23.61 3.50
C ASP A 171 -15.14 22.24 2.79
N ASP A 172 -16.29 21.70 2.34
CA ASP A 172 -16.49 20.37 1.72
C ASP A 172 -16.47 20.40 0.17
N SER A 173 -16.27 21.56 -0.47
CA SER A 173 -16.43 21.77 -1.92
C SER A 173 -15.45 21.02 -2.86
N VAL A 174 -14.67 20.06 -2.35
CA VAL A 174 -13.65 19.31 -3.12
C VAL A 174 -13.77 17.80 -2.85
N LEU A 175 -14.70 17.12 -3.54
CA LEU A 175 -14.66 15.68 -3.88
C LEU A 175 -15.89 15.26 -4.73
N GLU A 176 -15.76 15.28 -6.06
CA GLU A 176 -16.69 14.63 -6.99
C GLU A 176 -16.21 13.17 -7.23
N PRO A 177 -16.90 12.12 -6.73
CA PRO A 177 -16.38 10.74 -6.76
C PRO A 177 -16.38 10.09 -8.15
N SER A 178 -17.02 10.73 -9.13
CA SER A 178 -17.36 10.16 -10.45
C SER A 178 -16.18 10.01 -11.43
N ARG A 179 -14.96 10.40 -11.06
CA ARG A 179 -13.78 10.45 -11.94
C ARG A 179 -12.47 9.91 -11.35
N VAL A 180 -12.57 9.02 -10.36
CA VAL A 180 -11.41 8.48 -9.64
C VAL A 180 -10.92 7.17 -10.31
N ASP A 181 -9.71 7.18 -10.86
CA ASP A 181 -8.93 5.98 -11.27
C ASP A 181 -8.96 4.96 -10.10
N SER A 182 -9.19 3.67 -10.39
CA SER A 182 -9.40 2.64 -9.35
C SER A 182 -8.26 2.58 -8.32
N ARG A 183 -7.03 2.93 -8.72
CA ARG A 183 -5.86 3.00 -7.81
C ARG A 183 -5.93 4.17 -6.81
N LEU A 184 -6.64 5.26 -7.16
CA LEU A 184 -6.91 6.39 -6.28
C LEU A 184 -8.16 6.19 -5.40
N ALA A 185 -9.03 5.23 -5.73
CA ALA A 185 -10.25 4.95 -4.95
C ALA A 185 -9.93 4.52 -3.51
N HIS A 186 -8.83 3.79 -3.30
CA HIS A 186 -8.35 3.40 -1.97
C HIS A 186 -7.93 4.60 -1.11
N LEU A 187 -7.39 5.67 -1.71
CA LEU A 187 -7.05 6.92 -0.99
C LEU A 187 -8.30 7.70 -0.59
N VAL A 188 -9.34 7.69 -1.41
CA VAL A 188 -10.66 8.26 -1.05
C VAL A 188 -11.35 7.41 0.02
N ALA A 189 -11.21 6.08 -0.04
CA ALA A 189 -11.73 5.17 0.98
C ALA A 189 -11.00 5.36 2.32
N ALA A 190 -9.67 5.50 2.32
CA ALA A 190 -8.89 5.84 3.50
C ALA A 190 -9.39 7.16 4.12
N LYS A 191 -9.51 8.24 3.31
CA LYS A 191 -10.08 9.51 3.77
C LYS A 191 -11.48 9.36 4.39
N LYS A 192 -12.34 8.48 3.84
CA LYS A 192 -13.68 8.20 4.40
C LYS A 192 -13.66 7.41 5.70
N SER A 193 -12.78 6.41 5.85
CA SER A 193 -12.55 5.74 7.16
C SER A 193 -11.91 6.66 8.20
N MET A 194 -11.35 7.79 7.75
CA MET A 194 -10.75 8.82 8.58
C MET A 194 -11.70 9.99 8.87
N GLN A 195 -12.98 9.98 8.45
CA GLN A 195 -13.99 10.98 8.85
C GLN A 195 -14.73 10.56 10.12
#